data_AF-A0A5M8ABZ9-F1
#
_entry.id   AF-A0A5M8ABZ9-F1
#
_cell.length_a   1.000
_cell.length_b   1.000
_cell.length_c   1.000
_cell.angle_alpha   90.00
_cell.angle_beta   90.00
_cell.angle_gamma   90.00
#
_symmetry.space_group_name_H-M   'P 1'
#
loop_
_entity.id
_entity.type
_entity.pdbx_description
1 polymer ?
#
loop_
_entity_poly.entity_id
_entity_poly.type
_entity_poly.pdbx_seq_one_letter_code
_entity_poly.pdbx_strand_id
1 'polypeptide(L)'
;MRSTATLPASIVTFLAYTALFVLTALAEIVGCYLPYLVLKQEKTPLLLVPAALALAAFAWLLTLHPTAAGRTYAAYGGVYIAVALVWLRIVDGLPLTRWDVLGAAVALAGMAIIVLQPTTGAGTG
;
A
#
# COMPACT_ATOMS: atom_id res chain seq x y z
N MET A 1 -5.73 -38.43 11.04
CA MET A 1 -5.68 -37.20 11.87
C MET A 1 -5.00 -36.09 11.08
N ARG A 2 -5.76 -35.19 10.42
CA ARG A 2 -5.21 -33.95 9.84
C ARG A 2 -5.52 -32.83 10.81
N SER A 3 -4.48 -32.28 11.45
CA SER A 3 -4.60 -31.05 12.23
C SER A 3 -4.73 -29.89 11.23
N THR A 4 -5.96 -29.47 10.94
CA THR A 4 -6.21 -28.19 10.28
C THR A 4 -5.99 -27.09 11.30
N ALA A 5 -4.76 -26.56 11.37
CA ALA A 5 -4.44 -25.37 12.13
C ALA A 5 -5.21 -24.18 11.52
N THR A 6 -6.43 -23.95 11.97
CA THR A 6 -7.17 -22.72 11.68
C THR A 6 -6.46 -21.58 12.38
N LEU A 7 -5.87 -20.66 11.61
CA LEU A 7 -5.29 -19.43 12.16
C LEU A 7 -6.35 -18.69 12.98
N PRO A 8 -5.98 -18.08 14.13
CA PRO A 8 -6.93 -17.30 14.92
C PRO A 8 -7.49 -16.15 14.08
N ALA A 9 -8.80 -15.86 14.22
CA ALA A 9 -9.52 -14.91 13.37
C ALA A 9 -8.86 -13.52 13.30
N SER A 10 -8.22 -13.06 14.38
CA SER A 10 -7.47 -11.81 14.43
C SER A 10 -6.28 -11.76 13.47
N ILE A 11 -5.57 -12.87 13.30
CA ILE A 11 -4.45 -12.97 12.34
C ILE A 11 -4.98 -12.92 10.91
N VAL A 12 -6.09 -13.60 10.63
CA VAL A 12 -6.71 -13.61 9.30
C VAL A 12 -7.15 -12.18 8.91
N THR A 13 -7.79 -11.45 9.81
CA THR A 13 -8.19 -10.06 9.59
C THR A 13 -7.00 -9.13 9.36
N PHE A 14 -5.92 -9.27 10.16
CA PHE A 14 -4.71 -8.49 9.98
C PHE A 14 -4.08 -8.72 8.60
N LEU A 15 -3.88 -10.00 8.22
CA LEU A 15 -3.32 -10.37 6.93
C LEU A 15 -4.17 -9.83 5.77
N ALA A 16 -5.49 -9.91 5.88
CA ALA A 16 -6.40 -9.37 4.87
C ALA A 16 -6.26 -7.85 4.70
N TYR A 17 -6.15 -7.08 5.79
CA TYR A 17 -5.94 -5.64 5.70
C TYR A 17 -4.56 -5.28 5.15
N THR A 18 -3.50 -5.97 5.58
CA THR A 18 -2.17 -5.76 5.01
C THR A 18 -2.16 -6.08 3.51
N ALA A 19 -2.78 -7.18 3.10
CA ALA A 19 -2.90 -7.54 1.68
C ALA A 19 -3.69 -6.48 0.90
N LEU A 20 -4.77 -5.94 1.47
CA LEU A 20 -5.53 -4.86 0.88
C LEU A 20 -4.67 -3.61 0.69
N PHE A 21 -3.91 -3.17 1.69
CA PHE A 21 -3.00 -2.04 1.56
C PHE A 21 -1.93 -2.27 0.47
N VAL A 22 -1.36 -3.47 0.38
CA VAL A 22 -0.38 -3.81 -0.67
C VAL A 22 -1.02 -3.77 -2.05
N LEU A 23 -2.23 -4.32 -2.21
CA LEU A 23 -2.95 -4.28 -3.48
C LEU A 23 -3.28 -2.84 -3.90
N THR A 24 -3.72 -2.02 -2.94
CA THR A 24 -3.94 -0.58 -3.14
C THR A 24 -2.65 0.11 -3.62
N ALA A 25 -1.51 -0.18 -2.98
CA ALA A 25 -0.22 0.41 -3.35
C ALA A 25 0.22 0.01 -4.75
N LEU A 26 0.07 -1.27 -5.11
CA LEU A 26 0.39 -1.75 -6.45
C LEU A 26 -0.49 -1.09 -7.52
N ALA A 27 -1.79 -0.92 -7.24
CA ALA A 27 -2.69 -0.24 -8.17
C ALA A 27 -2.28 1.22 -8.41
N GLU A 28 -1.91 1.96 -7.36
CA GLU A 28 -1.40 3.34 -7.53
C GLU A 28 -0.07 3.36 -8.29
N ILE A 29 0.89 2.53 -7.89
CA ILE A 29 2.22 2.49 -8.53
C ILE A 29 2.09 2.17 -10.02
N VAL A 30 1.30 1.15 -10.40
CA VAL A 30 1.04 0.83 -11.81
C VAL A 30 0.37 2.00 -12.52
N GLY A 31 -0.64 2.60 -11.90
CA GLY A 31 -1.39 3.74 -12.42
C GLY A 31 -0.51 4.96 -12.70
N CYS A 32 0.52 5.18 -11.89
CA CYS A 32 1.49 6.27 -12.04
C CYS A 32 2.69 5.91 -12.93
N TYR A 33 3.09 4.63 -12.95
CA TYR A 33 4.23 4.15 -13.72
C TYR A 33 3.95 4.06 -15.22
N LEU A 34 2.75 3.63 -15.61
CA LEU A 34 2.38 3.52 -17.03
C LEU A 34 2.40 4.88 -17.77
N PRO A 35 1.88 5.99 -17.21
CA PRO A 35 2.06 7.32 -17.79
C PRO A 35 3.53 7.74 -17.83
N TYR A 36 4.34 7.41 -16.82
CA TYR A 36 5.78 7.66 -16.85
C TYR A 36 6.45 6.97 -18.05
N LEU A 37 6.11 5.70 -18.32
CA LEU A 37 6.60 4.98 -19.50
C LEU A 37 6.24 5.69 -20.82
N VAL A 38 5.02 6.20 -20.95
CA VAL A 38 4.57 6.91 -22.16
C VAL A 38 5.31 8.23 -22.31
N LEU A 39 5.36 9.04 -21.24
CA LEU A 39 5.86 10.41 -21.31
C LEU A 39 7.37 10.55 -21.22
N LYS A 40 8.07 9.59 -20.60
CA LYS A 40 9.52 9.62 -20.37
C LYS A 40 10.29 8.56 -21.14
N GLN A 41 9.63 7.49 -21.57
CA GLN A 41 10.27 6.39 -22.31
C GLN A 41 9.63 6.13 -23.67
N GLU A 42 8.82 7.07 -24.17
CA GLU A 42 8.18 7.04 -25.50
C GLU A 42 7.43 5.73 -25.80
N LYS A 43 6.88 5.09 -24.76
CA LYS A 43 6.03 3.90 -24.94
C LYS A 43 4.67 4.27 -25.52
N THR A 44 3.95 3.27 -26.02
CA THR A 44 2.65 3.46 -26.67
C THR A 44 1.64 4.18 -25.76
N PRO A 45 0.95 5.24 -26.23
CA PRO A 45 -0.10 5.93 -25.48
C PRO A 45 -1.27 5.03 -25.05
N LEU A 46 -1.42 3.85 -25.68
CA LEU A 46 -2.44 2.88 -25.28
C LEU A 46 -2.29 2.44 -23.81
N LEU A 47 -1.10 2.55 -23.22
CA LEU A 47 -0.85 2.28 -21.80
C LEU A 47 -1.59 3.23 -20.85
N LEU A 48 -2.08 4.38 -21.33
CA LEU A 48 -2.86 5.30 -20.50
C LEU A 48 -4.24 4.74 -20.12
N VAL A 49 -4.79 3.82 -20.92
CA VAL A 49 -6.07 3.16 -20.61
C VAL A 49 -5.94 2.27 -19.36
N PRO A 50 -5.02 1.27 -19.31
CA PRO A 50 -4.81 0.49 -18.09
C PRO A 50 -4.29 1.34 -16.93
N ALA A 51 -3.56 2.44 -17.17
CA ALA A 51 -3.17 3.38 -16.12
C ALA A 51 -4.39 4.01 -15.42
N ALA A 52 -5.34 4.54 -16.19
CA ALA A 52 -6.55 5.15 -15.66
C ALA A 52 -7.41 4.12 -14.89
N LEU A 53 -7.50 2.89 -15.41
CA LEU A 53 -8.20 1.79 -14.73
C LEU A 53 -7.53 1.43 -13.39
N ALA A 54 -6.20 1.40 -13.35
CA ALA A 54 -5.45 1.14 -12.12
C ALA A 54 -5.65 2.25 -11.07
N LEU A 55 -5.65 3.51 -11.48
CA LEU A 55 -5.94 4.64 -10.57
C LEU A 55 -7.40 4.64 -10.08
N ALA A 56 -8.36 4.28 -10.94
CA ALA A 56 -9.75 4.11 -10.52
C ALA A 56 -9.89 2.95 -9.51
N ALA A 57 -9.19 1.84 -9.75
CA ALA A 57 -9.15 0.72 -8.81
C ALA A 57 -8.49 1.11 -7.48
N PHE A 58 -7.40 1.87 -7.50
CA PHE A 58 -6.76 2.43 -6.30
C PHE A 58 -7.74 3.24 -5.45
N ALA A 59 -8.45 4.19 -6.08
CA ALA A 59 -9.43 5.02 -5.39
C ALA A 59 -10.56 4.17 -4.78
N TRP A 60 -11.04 3.16 -5.51
CA TRP A 60 -12.03 2.21 -5.00
C TRP A 60 -11.51 1.39 -3.82
N LEU A 61 -10.31 0.80 -3.92
CA LEU A 61 -9.72 -0.05 -2.87
C LEU A 61 -9.50 0.70 -1.55
N LEU A 62 -9.19 2.00 -1.61
CA LEU A 62 -9.12 2.84 -0.41
C LEU A 62 -10.44 2.90 0.35
N THR A 63 -11.58 2.89 -0.35
CA THR A 63 -12.91 2.92 0.30
C THR A 63 -13.23 1.66 1.11
N LEU A 64 -12.53 0.55 0.85
CA LEU A 64 -12.74 -0.72 1.54
C LEU A 64 -12.09 -0.78 2.92
N HIS A 65 -11.26 0.22 3.28
CA HIS A 65 -10.61 0.26 4.58
C HIS A 65 -11.59 0.78 5.65
N PRO A 66 -11.71 0.11 6.81
CA PRO A 66 -12.72 0.40 7.82
C PRO A 66 -12.39 1.62 8.71
N THR A 67 -11.46 2.48 8.29
CA THR A 67 -10.97 3.64 9.05
C THR A 67 -11.30 4.94 8.35
N ALA A 68 -11.33 6.04 9.11
CA ALA A 68 -11.49 7.38 8.53
C ALA A 68 -10.47 7.61 7.40
N ALA A 69 -10.94 8.15 6.27
CA ALA A 69 -10.14 8.24 5.03
C ALA A 69 -8.76 8.87 5.23
N GLY A 70 -8.65 9.95 6.01
CA GLY A 70 -7.36 10.59 6.30
C GLY A 70 -6.37 9.69 7.07
N ARG A 71 -6.86 8.87 8.00
CA ARG A 71 -6.03 7.87 8.70
C ARG A 71 -5.66 6.71 7.78
N THR A 72 -6.57 6.30 6.90
CA THR A 72 -6.28 5.31 5.85
C THR A 72 -5.16 5.81 4.95
N TYR A 73 -5.22 7.05 4.44
CA TYR A 73 -4.17 7.62 3.59
C TYR A 73 -2.82 7.70 4.30
N ALA A 74 -2.80 8.10 5.56
CA ALA A 74 -1.55 8.19 6.31
C ALA A 74 -0.94 6.81 6.60
N ALA A 75 -1.75 5.82 6.96
CA ALA A 75 -1.29 4.45 7.14
C ALA A 75 -0.81 3.83 5.82
N TYR A 76 -1.60 4.02 4.76
CA TYR A 76 -1.30 3.62 3.40
C TYR A 76 0.06 4.13 2.92
N GLY A 77 0.40 5.40 3.19
CA GLY A 77 1.66 6.00 2.75
C GLY A 77 2.90 5.24 3.22
N GLY A 78 2.87 4.65 4.42
CA GLY A 78 3.97 3.79 4.91
C GLY A 78 4.11 2.50 4.08
N VAL A 79 2.99 1.84 3.78
CA VAL A 79 2.97 0.64 2.92
C VAL A 79 3.40 0.98 1.50
N TYR A 80 2.90 2.10 0.95
CA TYR A 80 3.27 2.60 -0.37
C TYR A 80 4.78 2.75 -0.52
N ILE A 81 5.46 3.38 0.45
CA ILE A 81 6.91 3.54 0.42
C ILE A 81 7.63 2.19 0.37
N ALA A 82 7.22 1.23 1.21
CA ALA A 82 7.81 -0.10 1.20
C ALA A 82 7.61 -0.82 -0.14
N VAL A 83 6.39 -0.79 -0.70
CA VAL A 83 6.07 -1.41 -1.99
C VAL A 83 6.80 -0.71 -3.14
N ALA A 84 6.92 0.62 -3.12
CA ALA A 84 7.64 1.39 -4.13
C ALA A 84 9.14 1.04 -4.15
N LEU A 85 9.76 0.79 -2.99
CA LEU A 85 11.15 0.32 -2.95
C LEU A 85 11.30 -1.13 -3.46
N VAL A 86 10.34 -2.01 -3.16
CA VAL A 86 10.32 -3.35 -3.77
C VAL A 86 10.17 -3.25 -5.29
N TRP A 87 9.31 -2.34 -5.76
CA TRP A 87 9.14 -2.05 -7.19
C TRP A 87 10.43 -1.54 -7.82
N LEU A 88 11.11 -0.57 -7.19
CA LEU A 88 12.41 -0.05 -7.61
C LEU A 88 13.43 -1.17 -7.80
N ARG A 89 13.43 -2.15 -6.88
CA ARG A 89 14.37 -3.28 -6.94
C ARG A 89 14.03 -4.32 -8.01
N ILE A 90 12.74 -4.58 -8.24
CA ILE A 90 12.27 -5.68 -9.09
C ILE A 90 11.99 -5.22 -10.52
N VAL A 91 11.25 -4.12 -10.68
CA VAL A 91 10.79 -3.60 -11.97
C VAL A 91 11.79 -2.63 -12.57
N ASP A 92 12.28 -1.67 -11.78
CA ASP A 92 13.29 -0.71 -12.28
C ASP A 92 14.71 -1.31 -12.26
N GLY A 93 14.91 -2.41 -11.52
CA GLY A 93 16.17 -3.15 -11.46
C GLY A 93 17.29 -2.42 -10.70
N LEU A 94 16.96 -1.37 -9.93
CA LEU A 94 17.93 -0.55 -9.21
C LEU A 94 18.20 -1.11 -7.79
N PRO A 95 19.46 -1.11 -7.32
CA PRO A 95 19.77 -1.57 -5.97
C PRO A 95 19.23 -0.60 -4.92
N LEU A 96 18.74 -1.14 -3.81
CA LEU A 96 18.34 -0.34 -2.65
C LEU A 96 19.57 0.19 -1.92
N THR A 97 19.56 1.48 -1.61
CA THR A 97 20.59 2.13 -0.81
C THR A 97 20.26 2.05 0.68
N ARG A 98 21.25 2.33 1.52
CA ARG A 98 21.04 2.45 2.98
C ARG A 98 20.07 3.57 3.34
N TRP A 99 20.00 4.61 2.51
CA TRP A 99 19.09 5.73 2.69
C TRP A 99 17.65 5.34 2.38
N ASP A 100 17.43 4.52 1.36
CA ASP A 100 16.10 3.98 1.04
C ASP A 100 15.56 3.15 2.20
N VAL A 101 16.39 2.27 2.76
CA VAL A 101 16.03 1.43 3.91
C VAL A 101 15.72 2.27 5.15
N LEU A 102 16.55 3.27 5.44
CA LEU A 102 16.31 4.17 6.58
C LEU A 102 15.02 4.97 6.40
N GLY A 103 14.78 5.51 5.20
CA GLY A 103 13.56 6.25 4.87
C GLY A 103 12.31 5.40 5.01
N ALA A 104 12.35 4.16 4.52
CA ALA A 104 11.25 3.21 4.69
C ALA A 104 11.00 2.87 6.17
N ALA A 105 12.05 2.67 6.96
CA ALA A 105 11.91 2.41 8.39
C ALA A 105 11.22 3.58 9.12
N VAL A 106 11.61 4.82 8.82
CA VAL A 106 10.99 6.02 9.39
C VAL A 106 9.53 6.15 8.96
N ALA A 107 9.23 5.92 7.67
CA ALA A 107 7.87 5.98 7.16
C ALA A 107 6.95 4.92 7.80
N LEU A 108 7.44 3.68 7.94
CA LEU A 108 6.71 2.60 8.60
C LEU A 108 6.53 2.87 10.10
N ALA A 109 7.50 3.49 10.77
CA ALA A 109 7.34 3.92 12.15
C ALA A 109 6.24 5.00 12.28
N GLY A 110 6.22 5.98 11.38
CA GLY A 110 5.16 7.00 11.33
C GLY A 110 3.77 6.38 11.11
N MET A 111 3.65 5.45 10.16
CA MET A 111 2.45 4.64 9.95
C MET A 111 2.04 3.90 11.24
N ALA A 112 2.99 3.22 11.89
CA ALA A 112 2.71 2.44 13.09
C ALA A 112 2.16 3.31 14.22
N ILE A 113 2.70 4.52 14.41
CA ILE A 113 2.19 5.49 15.39
C ILE A 113 0.71 5.84 15.11
N ILE A 114 0.35 6.05 13.84
CA ILE A 114 -1.02 6.43 13.45
C ILE A 114 -1.99 5.26 13.59
N VAL A 115 -1.56 4.06 13.18
CA VAL A 115 -2.40 2.85 13.25
C VAL A 115 -2.60 2.38 14.69
N LEU A 116 -1.56 2.46 15.53
CA LEU A 116 -1.56 2.01 16.91
C LEU A 116 -1.94 3.11 17.91
N GLN A 117 -2.38 4.27 17.43
CA GLN A 117 -2.81 5.36 18.31
C GLN A 117 -3.90 4.87 19.28
N PRO A 118 -3.90 5.30 20.56
CA PRO A 118 -4.92 4.91 21.50
C PRO A 118 -6.31 5.32 21.00
N THR A 119 -7.23 4.36 20.92
CA THR A 119 -8.65 4.69 20.84
C THR A 119 -9.05 5.18 22.22
N THR A 120 -9.21 6.50 22.38
CA THR A 120 -9.85 7.05 23.58
C THR A 120 -11.18 6.33 23.71
N GLY A 121 -11.35 5.55 24.79
CA GLY A 121 -12.54 4.75 25.01
C GLY A 121 -13.77 5.63 24.82
N ALA A 122 -14.78 5.08 24.15
CA ALA A 122 -16.13 5.61 24.23
C ALA A 122 -16.43 5.80 25.72
N GLY A 123 -16.46 7.05 26.15
CA GLY A 123 -17.08 7.41 27.41
C GLY A 123 -18.50 6.90 27.33
N THR A 124 -18.85 6.03 28.26
CA THR A 124 -20.23 5.80 28.66
C THR A 124 -20.92 7.16 28.80
N GLY A 125 -21.86 7.43 27.90
CA GLY A 125 -22.79 8.56 27.92
C GLY A 125 -24.11 8.08 27.38
#